data_AF-A0A534JI43-F1
#
_entry.id   AF-A0A534JI43-F1
#
_cell.length_a   1.000
_cell.length_b   1.000
_cell.length_c   1.000
_cell.angle_alpha   90.00
_cell.angle_beta   90.00
_cell.angle_gamma   90.00
#
_symmetry.space_group_name_H-M   'P 1'
#
loop_
_entity.id
_entity.type
_entity.pdbx_description
1 polymer ?
#
loop_
_entity_poly.entity_id
_entity_poly.type
_entity_poly.pdbx_seq_one_letter_code
_entity_poly.pdbx_strand_id
1 'polypeptide(L)'
;MTQSDGGSVALLLASRVPLLVLRFGTGYLRYLGRRRRGVDTFHRTLLEGGMPPERATQLAEAFHDVGSLPRLLRGAAFGRRLVGR
;
A
#
# COMPACT_ATOMS: atom_id res chain seq x y z
N MET A 1 -11.20 18.49 40.64
CA MET A 1 -11.54 18.87 39.24
C MET A 1 -10.54 18.20 38.30
N THR A 2 -10.81 16.98 37.85
CA THR A 2 -9.95 16.20 36.94
C THR A 2 -10.69 15.93 35.63
N GLN A 3 -11.12 17.00 34.97
CA GLN A 3 -11.90 16.97 33.72
C GLN A 3 -11.27 17.89 32.65
N SER A 4 -9.95 17.82 32.46
CA SER A 4 -9.25 18.64 31.44
C SER A 4 -8.29 17.86 30.54
N ASP A 5 -7.68 16.76 31.01
CA ASP A 5 -6.67 16.04 30.22
C ASP A 5 -7.23 15.34 28.97
N GLY A 6 -8.42 14.74 29.06
CA GLY A 6 -9.05 14.06 27.93
C GLY A 6 -9.46 14.99 26.79
N GLY A 7 -9.87 16.22 27.12
CA GLY A 7 -10.28 17.23 26.14
C GLY A 7 -9.09 17.77 25.34
N SER A 8 -7.98 18.06 26.01
CA SER A 8 -6.75 18.52 25.35
C SER A 8 -6.14 17.45 24.44
N VAL A 9 -6.13 16.18 24.87
CA VAL A 9 -5.66 15.07 24.02
C VAL A 9 -6.55 14.89 22.79
N ALA A 10 -7.88 14.94 22.95
CA ALA A 10 -8.83 14.84 21.84
C ALA A 10 -8.65 15.98 20.82
N LEU A 11 -8.46 17.23 21.28
CA LEU A 11 -8.19 18.37 20.41
C LEU A 11 -6.84 18.26 19.67
N LEU A 12 -5.81 17.78 20.36
CA LEU A 12 -4.49 17.53 19.76
C LEU A 12 -4.52 16.40 18.74
N LEU A 13 -5.41 15.43 18.91
CA LEU A 13 -5.67 14.38 17.92
C LEU A 13 -6.45 14.96 16.73
N ALA A 14 -7.53 15.70 16.99
CA ALA A 14 -8.37 16.31 15.97
C ALA A 14 -7.61 17.27 15.05
N SER A 15 -6.60 17.97 15.57
CA SER A 15 -5.71 18.83 14.77
C SER A 15 -4.67 18.06 13.94
N ARG A 16 -4.27 16.86 14.37
CA ARG A 16 -3.25 16.03 13.67
C ARG A 16 -3.84 15.05 12.66
N VAL A 17 -5.05 14.55 12.90
CA VAL A 17 -5.72 13.59 12.00
C VAL A 17 -5.80 14.11 10.55
N PRO A 18 -6.17 15.37 10.27
CA PRO A 18 -6.21 15.88 8.90
C PRO A 18 -4.86 15.83 8.19
N LEU A 19 -3.78 16.21 8.88
CA LEU A 19 -2.41 16.15 8.36
C LEU A 19 -1.99 14.71 8.06
N LEU A 20 -2.35 13.77 8.94
CA LEU A 20 -2.09 12.34 8.71
C LEU A 20 -2.87 11.82 7.51
N VAL A 21 -4.15 12.16 7.38
CA VAL A 21 -4.98 11.77 6.23
C VAL A 21 -4.39 12.28 4.93
N LEU A 22 -3.96 13.55 4.87
CA LEU A 22 -3.31 14.10 3.68
C LEU A 22 -1.99 13.40 3.36
N ARG A 23 -1.14 13.17 4.37
CA ARG A 23 0.16 12.52 4.19
C ARG A 23 0.03 11.06 3.73
N PHE A 24 -0.85 10.29 4.38
CA PHE A 24 -1.08 8.89 4.00
C PHE A 24 -1.85 8.79 2.67
N GLY A 25 -2.82 9.66 2.43
CA GLY A 25 -3.60 9.70 1.20
C GLY A 25 -2.74 10.00 -0.03
N THR A 26 -1.91 11.05 0.03
CA THR A 26 -0.98 11.40 -1.06
C THR A 26 0.07 10.30 -1.29
N GLY A 27 0.62 9.73 -0.21
CA GLY A 27 1.53 8.59 -0.29
C GLY A 27 0.88 7.38 -0.95
N TYR A 28 -0.36 7.07 -0.59
CA TYR A 28 -1.14 5.96 -1.16
C TYR A 28 -1.43 6.17 -2.65
N LEU A 29 -1.87 7.37 -3.06
CA LEU A 29 -2.11 7.69 -4.46
C LEU A 29 -0.82 7.62 -5.28
N ARG A 30 0.30 8.13 -4.75
CA ARG A 30 1.61 8.03 -5.40
C ARG A 30 2.05 6.58 -5.56
N TYR A 31 1.84 5.76 -4.54
CA TYR A 31 2.08 4.33 -4.59
C TYR A 31 1.22 3.66 -5.67
N LEU A 32 -0.09 3.92 -5.70
CA LEU A 32 -1.01 3.36 -6.69
C LEU A 32 -0.61 3.74 -8.12
N GLY A 33 -0.22 5.00 -8.33
CA GLY A 33 0.27 5.49 -9.63
C GLY A 33 1.56 4.81 -10.08
N ARG A 34 2.56 4.69 -9.20
CA ARG A 34 3.81 3.96 -9.52
C ARG A 34 3.55 2.48 -9.79
N ARG A 35 2.64 1.87 -9.04
CA ARG A 35 2.30 0.44 -9.15
C ARG A 35 1.61 0.13 -10.48
N ARG A 36 0.66 0.97 -10.92
CA ARG A 36 0.05 0.85 -12.25
C ARG A 36 1.12 0.92 -13.35
N ARG A 37 1.97 1.96 -13.31
CA ARG A 37 3.08 2.10 -14.27
C ARG A 37 4.04 0.90 -14.26
N GLY A 38 4.33 0.35 -13.09
CA GLY A 38 5.19 -0.83 -12.95
C GLY A 38 4.58 -2.08 -13.60
N VAL A 39 3.28 -2.32 -13.41
CA VAL A 39 2.55 -3.43 -14.05
C VAL A 39 2.52 -3.23 -15.57
N ASP A 40 2.24 -2.02 -16.04
CA ASP A 40 2.22 -1.71 -17.48
C ASP A 40 3.61 -1.90 -18.12
N THR A 41 4.66 -1.43 -17.45
CA THR A 41 6.05 -1.60 -17.90
C THR A 41 6.43 -3.07 -17.95
N PHE A 42 6.10 -3.83 -16.90
CA PHE A 42 6.36 -5.27 -16.83
C PHE A 42 5.66 -6.01 -17.97
N HIS A 43 4.37 -5.76 -18.17
CA HIS A 43 3.60 -6.35 -19.27
C HIS A 43 4.23 -6.01 -20.63
N ARG A 44 4.60 -4.74 -20.85
CA ARG A 44 5.24 -4.30 -22.10
C ARG A 44 6.56 -5.03 -22.33
N THR A 45 7.41 -5.15 -21.30
CA THR A 45 8.68 -5.87 -21.39
C THR A 45 8.49 -7.36 -21.69
N LEU A 46 7.42 -7.99 -21.18
CA LEU A 46 7.11 -9.39 -21.53
C LEU A 46 6.74 -9.54 -23.00
N LEU A 47 5.92 -8.63 -23.53
CA LEU A 47 5.55 -8.63 -24.94
C LEU A 47 6.77 -8.35 -25.85
N GLU A 48 7.59 -7.36 -25.50
CA GLU A 48 8.86 -7.05 -26.18
C GLU A 48 9.83 -8.25 -26.17
N GLY A 49 9.80 -9.06 -25.10
CA GLY A 49 10.54 -10.31 -24.99
C GLY A 49 9.96 -11.49 -25.77
N GLY A 50 8.88 -11.29 -26.55
CA GLY A 50 8.25 -12.31 -27.37
C GLY A 50 7.30 -13.25 -26.61
N MET A 51 6.88 -12.89 -25.39
CA MET A 51 5.89 -13.67 -24.66
C MET A 51 4.50 -13.57 -25.34
N PRO A 52 3.77 -14.68 -25.51
CA PRO A 52 2.40 -14.64 -25.99
C PRO A 52 1.51 -13.75 -25.10
N PRO A 53 0.61 -12.94 -25.68
CA PRO A 53 -0.13 -11.91 -24.95
C PRO A 53 -0.98 -12.45 -23.80
N GLU A 54 -1.53 -13.66 -23.93
CA GLU A 54 -2.33 -14.30 -22.89
C GLU A 54 -1.46 -14.65 -21.67
N ARG A 55 -0.24 -15.15 -21.91
CA ARG A 55 0.72 -15.47 -20.85
C ARG A 55 1.28 -14.21 -20.20
N ALA A 56 1.56 -13.18 -21.00
CA ALA A 56 2.02 -11.89 -20.50
C ALA A 56 0.97 -11.25 -19.58
N THR A 57 -0.31 -11.33 -19.95
CA THR A 57 -1.43 -10.86 -19.13
C THR A 57 -1.51 -11.61 -17.80
N GLN A 58 -1.51 -12.95 -17.83
CA GLN A 58 -1.53 -13.76 -16.61
C GLN A 58 -0.36 -13.44 -15.66
N LEU A 59 0.84 -13.26 -16.21
CA LEU A 59 2.02 -12.93 -15.41
C LEU A 59 1.93 -11.51 -14.83
N ALA A 60 1.42 -10.55 -15.59
CA ALA A 60 1.22 -9.18 -15.12
C ALA A 60 0.16 -9.09 -14.01
N GLU A 61 -0.90 -9.89 -14.08
CA GLU A 61 -1.90 -10.04 -13.01
C GLU A 61 -1.27 -10.67 -11.76
N ALA A 62 -0.49 -11.74 -11.91
CA ALA A 62 0.21 -12.35 -10.77
C ALA A 62 1.20 -11.35 -10.12
N PHE A 63 1.94 -10.59 -10.92
CA PHE A 63 2.84 -9.53 -10.44
C PHE A 63 2.09 -8.44 -9.68
N HIS A 64 0.94 -8.00 -10.22
CA HIS A 64 0.05 -7.05 -9.57
C HIS A 64 -0.41 -7.56 -8.19
N ASP A 65 -0.82 -8.83 -8.12
CA ASP A 65 -1.37 -9.46 -6.92
C ASP A 65 -0.36 -9.65 -5.80
N VAL A 66 0.88 -10.03 -6.11
CA VAL A 66 1.98 -10.13 -5.13
C VAL A 66 2.26 -8.76 -4.51
N GLY A 67 2.25 -7.72 -5.33
CA GLY A 67 2.47 -6.35 -4.88
C GLY A 67 1.29 -5.70 -4.17
N SER A 68 0.16 -6.39 -3.98
CA SER A 68 -1.06 -5.77 -3.41
C SER A 68 -0.88 -5.45 -1.91
N LEU A 69 -1.26 -4.23 -1.52
CA LEU A 69 -1.16 -3.78 -0.12
C LEU A 69 -1.83 -4.71 0.89
N PRO A 70 -3.05 -5.25 0.66
CA PRO A 70 -3.63 -6.21 1.60
C PRO A 70 -2.77 -7.45 1.82
N ARG A 71 -2.10 -7.94 0.76
CA ARG A 71 -1.23 -9.13 0.83
C ARG A 71 0.09 -8.80 1.54
N LEU A 72 0.66 -7.63 1.26
CA LEU A 72 1.85 -7.12 1.94
C LEU A 72 1.59 -6.85 3.43
N LEU A 73 0.45 -6.23 3.76
CA LEU A 73 0.04 -5.96 5.15
C LEU A 73 -0.25 -7.26 5.90
N ARG A 74 -0.87 -8.25 5.27
CA ARG A 74 -0.99 -9.59 5.86
C ARG A 74 0.39 -10.19 6.12
N GLY A 75 1.30 -10.18 5.14
CA GLY A 75 2.67 -10.68 5.31
C GLY A 75 3.43 -9.99 6.44
N ALA A 76 3.32 -8.67 6.55
CA ALA A 76 3.94 -7.88 7.62
C ALA A 76 3.30 -8.15 9.00
N ALA A 77 1.98 -8.37 9.06
CA ALA A 77 1.29 -8.75 10.28
C ALA A 77 1.70 -10.16 10.76
N PHE A 78 1.95 -11.08 9.84
CA PHE A 78 2.48 -12.42 10.16
C PHE A 78 3.95 -12.38 10.62
N GLY A 79 4.80 -11.59 9.98
CA GLY A 79 6.20 -11.43 10.40
C GLY A 79 6.35 -10.88 11.82
N ARG A 80 5.45 -9.95 12.22
CA ARG A 80 5.43 -9.39 13.58
C ARG A 80 5.01 -10.42 14.65
N ARG A 81 4.32 -11.49 14.27
CA ARG A 81 3.90 -12.58 15.16
C ARG A 81 4.99 -13.62 15.41
N LEU A 82 5.99 -13.70 14.52
CA LEU A 82 7.12 -14.63 14.63
C LEU A 82 8.31 -14.05 15.41
N VAL A 83 8.44 -12.73 15.48
CA VAL A 83 9.51 -12.03 16.24
C VAL A 83 9.11 -11.77 17.71
N GLY A 84 7.86 -12.06 18.09
CA GLY A 84 7.33 -11.85 19.45
C GLY A 84 7.26 -13.12 20.31
N ARG A 85 8.15 -14.10 20.11
CA ARG A 85 8.30 -15.27 20.99
C ARG A 85 9.73 -15.41 21.47
#